data_AF-A0A7W5S617-F1
#
_entry.id   AF-A0A7W5S617-F1
#
_cell.length_a   1.000
_cell.length_b   1.000
_cell.length_c   1.000
_cell.angle_alpha   90.00
_cell.angle_beta   90.00
_cell.angle_gamma   90.00
#
_symmetry.space_group_name_H-M   'P 1'
#
loop_
_entity.id
_entity.type
_entity.pdbx_description
1 polymer ?
#
loop_
_entity_poly.entity_id
_entity_poly.type
_entity_poly.pdbx_seq_one_letter_code
_entity_poly.pdbx_strand_id
1 'polypeptide(L)'
;MTINTADHDHLPEPVLDPNSGSIPKFTRDKHSDAHHVRMIRADYGGALRTFNGGLAHENGWYTSRKAGRVLHWQGAAQYDFLTRAEVDFAVVRVASESVRFEFTRRGKKQVYTIDVELVAPDGTVTFIEISVTLPTRSTARS
;
A
#
# COMPACT_ATOMS: atom_id res chain seq x y z
N MET A 1 47.30 19.16 16.56
CA MET A 1 46.59 18.63 15.38
C MET A 1 45.15 19.08 15.48
N THR A 2 44.79 20.06 14.68
CA THR A 2 43.46 20.68 14.69
C THR A 2 42.75 20.19 13.44
N ILE A 3 41.70 19.38 13.60
CA ILE A 3 40.90 18.90 12.47
C ILE A 3 39.72 19.86 12.34
N ASN A 4 39.71 20.64 11.25
CA ASN A 4 38.62 21.52 10.87
C ASN A 4 37.44 20.68 10.35
N THR A 5 36.28 20.87 10.95
CA THR A 5 34.99 20.34 10.49
C THR A 5 34.32 21.36 9.58
N ALA A 6 34.47 21.23 8.27
CA ALA A 6 33.62 21.87 7.27
C ALA A 6 33.85 21.23 5.90
N ASP A 7 32.94 20.34 5.49
CA ASP A 7 32.50 20.15 4.10
C ASP A 7 31.48 19.01 4.09
N HIS A 8 30.23 19.36 4.37
CA HIS A 8 29.09 18.55 3.95
C HIS A 8 28.55 19.19 2.69
N ASP A 9 28.85 18.57 1.54
CA ASP A 9 28.27 18.89 0.25
C ASP A 9 26.73 18.91 0.36
N HIS A 10 26.16 20.11 0.29
CA HIS A 10 24.74 20.33 0.13
C HIS A 10 24.30 19.78 -1.23
N LEU A 11 23.63 18.64 -1.25
CA LEU A 11 22.81 18.24 -2.39
C LEU A 11 21.63 19.22 -2.48
N PRO A 12 21.38 19.89 -3.63
CA PRO A 12 20.24 20.77 -3.78
C PRO A 12 18.95 19.97 -3.65
N GLU A 13 18.03 20.44 -2.81
CA GLU A 13 16.69 19.86 -2.71
C GLU A 13 16.00 19.91 -4.08
N PRO A 14 15.27 18.85 -4.48
CA PRO A 14 14.56 18.83 -5.74
C PRO A 14 13.48 19.91 -5.72
N VAL A 15 13.66 20.93 -6.56
CA VAL A 15 12.66 21.97 -6.82
C VAL A 15 11.43 21.29 -7.41
N LEU A 16 10.33 21.27 -6.65
CA LEU A 16 9.03 20.80 -7.12
C LEU A 16 8.51 21.80 -8.16
N ASP A 17 8.34 21.33 -9.39
CA ASP A 17 7.74 22.10 -10.48
C ASP A 17 6.36 22.65 -10.06
N PRO A 18 6.11 23.96 -10.14
CA PRO A 18 4.83 24.57 -9.77
C PRO A 18 3.67 24.18 -10.71
N ASN A 19 3.96 23.46 -11.80
CA ASN A 19 3.00 22.94 -12.77
C ASN A 19 2.72 21.43 -12.64
N SER A 20 3.13 20.79 -11.53
CA SER A 20 2.68 19.44 -11.23
C SER A 20 1.16 19.45 -11.01
N GLY A 21 0.42 18.96 -12.00
CA GLY A 21 -1.03 18.83 -11.94
C GLY A 21 -1.45 18.19 -10.62
N SER A 22 -2.41 18.82 -9.94
CA SER A 22 -2.80 18.47 -8.58
C SER A 22 -2.97 16.96 -8.42
N ILE A 23 -2.20 16.35 -7.53
CA ILE A 23 -2.45 14.99 -7.02
C ILE A 23 -3.94 14.94 -6.66
N PRO A 24 -4.72 13.96 -7.14
CA PRO A 24 -6.12 13.86 -6.79
C PRO A 24 -6.24 13.78 -5.27
N LYS A 25 -6.62 14.89 -4.65
CA LYS A 25 -6.81 14.98 -3.22
C LYS A 25 -8.10 14.24 -2.93
N PHE A 26 -7.98 13.02 -2.42
CA PHE A 26 -9.11 12.26 -1.90
C PHE A 26 -9.73 13.08 -0.76
N THR A 27 -10.73 13.88 -1.11
CA THR A 27 -11.45 14.73 -0.17
C THR A 27 -12.61 13.89 0.35
N ARG A 28 -12.69 13.74 1.67
CA ARG A 28 -13.83 13.08 2.31
C ARG A 28 -15.10 13.83 1.91
N ASP A 29 -16.02 13.15 1.22
CA ASP A 29 -17.34 13.71 0.92
C ASP A 29 -18.02 14.07 2.25
N LYS A 30 -18.45 15.33 2.39
CA LYS A 30 -19.16 15.82 3.58
C LYS A 30 -20.59 15.25 3.68
N HIS A 31 -21.14 14.81 2.55
CA HIS A 31 -22.37 14.06 2.46
C HIS A 31 -22.03 12.58 2.29
N SER A 32 -21.52 11.93 3.34
CA SER A 32 -21.66 10.48 3.39
C SER A 32 -23.08 10.21 3.87
N ASP A 33 -23.98 9.89 2.95
CA ASP A 33 -25.09 9.00 3.32
C ASP A 33 -24.46 7.85 4.11
N ALA A 34 -25.11 7.37 5.16
CA ALA A 34 -24.61 6.24 5.93
C ALA A 34 -24.49 5.02 5.00
N HIS A 35 -23.35 4.92 4.31
CA HIS A 35 -23.04 3.81 3.46
C HIS A 35 -22.91 2.65 4.43
N HIS A 36 -23.72 1.61 4.22
CA HIS A 36 -23.56 0.36 4.91
C HIS A 36 -22.22 -0.23 4.45
N VAL A 37 -21.15 0.12 5.18
CA VAL A 37 -19.81 -0.40 4.94
C VAL A 37 -19.63 -1.63 5.83
N ARG A 38 -19.30 -2.75 5.21
CA ARG A 38 -18.91 -3.97 5.92
C ARG A 38 -17.42 -4.21 5.72
N MET A 39 -16.68 -4.28 6.82
CA MET A 39 -15.33 -4.81 6.84
C MET A 39 -15.41 -6.32 7.08
N ILE A 40 -14.86 -7.09 6.16
CA ILE A 40 -14.71 -8.54 6.25
C ILE A 40 -13.23 -8.80 6.44
N ARG A 41 -12.91 -9.66 7.39
CA ARG A 41 -11.54 -10.07 7.70
C ARG A 41 -11.46 -11.58 7.56
N ALA A 42 -10.39 -12.08 6.95
CA ALA A 42 -10.13 -13.51 6.90
C ALA A 42 -9.85 -14.06 8.29
N ASP A 43 -10.32 -15.28 8.53
CA ASP A 43 -9.97 -15.99 9.75
C ASP A 43 -8.45 -16.11 9.86
N TYR A 44 -7.94 -15.80 11.06
CA TYR A 44 -6.53 -15.80 11.39
C TYR A 44 -5.64 -14.89 10.50
N GLY A 45 -6.20 -14.06 9.61
CA GLY A 45 -5.45 -13.18 8.69
C GLY A 45 -4.94 -13.86 7.42
N GLY A 46 -5.59 -14.95 6.97
CA GLY A 46 -5.32 -15.53 5.65
C GLY A 46 -5.72 -14.59 4.51
N ALA A 47 -5.38 -14.93 3.27
CA ALA A 47 -5.77 -14.11 2.13
C ALA A 47 -7.24 -14.38 1.73
N LEU A 48 -8.04 -13.33 1.58
CA LEU A 48 -9.44 -13.41 1.09
C LEU A 48 -9.52 -13.64 -0.43
N ARG A 49 -8.39 -13.47 -1.12
CA ARG A 49 -8.18 -13.83 -2.52
C ARG A 49 -6.78 -14.43 -2.66
N THR A 50 -6.63 -15.45 -3.49
CA THR A 50 -5.35 -16.10 -3.80
C THR A 50 -5.24 -16.32 -5.30
N PHE A 51 -5.56 -15.28 -6.06
CA PHE A 51 -5.75 -15.41 -7.50
C PHE A 51 -4.41 -15.50 -8.23
N ASN A 52 -4.05 -16.71 -8.65
CA ASN A 52 -2.93 -16.95 -9.55
C ASN A 52 -3.44 -16.96 -11.00
N GLY A 53 -3.07 -15.95 -11.79
CA GLY A 53 -3.22 -15.96 -13.26
C GLY A 53 -4.47 -15.27 -13.80
N GLY A 54 -4.28 -14.07 -14.36
CA GLY A 54 -5.33 -13.31 -15.10
C GLY A 54 -5.02 -11.83 -15.27
N LEU A 55 -3.92 -11.35 -14.69
CA LEU A 55 -3.31 -10.04 -14.98
C LEU A 55 -1.86 -10.27 -15.41
N ALA A 56 -1.31 -9.40 -16.25
CA ALA A 56 0.06 -9.49 -16.77
C ALA A 56 1.16 -9.18 -15.73
N HIS A 57 0.80 -9.13 -14.44
CA HIS A 57 1.71 -8.76 -13.35
C HIS A 57 2.17 -10.02 -12.62
N GLU A 58 3.44 -10.04 -12.26
CA GLU A 58 4.06 -11.12 -11.48
C GLU A 58 3.30 -11.34 -10.17
N ASN A 59 3.20 -12.59 -9.72
CA ASN A 59 2.59 -12.95 -8.44
C ASN A 59 3.29 -14.18 -7.85
N GLY A 60 3.01 -14.46 -6.59
CA GLY A 60 3.53 -15.64 -5.94
C GLY A 60 3.26 -15.69 -4.44
N TRP A 61 4.12 -16.43 -3.75
CA TRP A 61 4.05 -16.66 -2.32
C TRP A 61 5.31 -16.16 -1.60
N TYR A 62 5.11 -15.52 -0.45
CA TYR A 62 6.15 -15.00 0.42
C TYR A 62 6.09 -15.68 1.78
N THR A 63 7.15 -16.36 2.22
CA THR A 63 7.20 -17.01 3.53
C THR A 63 7.45 -15.96 4.62
N SER A 64 6.45 -15.71 5.48
CA SER A 64 6.56 -14.73 6.58
C SER A 64 6.55 -15.42 7.95
N ARG A 65 7.55 -15.09 8.78
CA ARG A 65 7.57 -15.49 10.19
C ARG A 65 6.58 -14.66 11.00
N LYS A 66 6.44 -13.37 10.71
CA LYS A 66 5.48 -12.48 11.38
C LYS A 66 4.02 -12.86 11.12
N ALA A 67 3.75 -13.49 9.99
CA ALA A 67 2.43 -14.06 9.69
C ALA A 67 2.27 -15.51 10.18
N GLY A 68 3.37 -16.22 10.43
CA GLY A 68 3.38 -17.66 10.69
C GLY A 68 2.86 -18.49 9.51
N ARG A 69 2.90 -17.96 8.29
CA ARG A 69 2.38 -18.60 7.07
C ARG A 69 2.98 -18.01 5.79
N VAL A 70 2.64 -18.61 4.65
CA VAL A 70 2.88 -18.00 3.34
C VAL A 70 1.83 -16.93 3.05
N LEU A 71 2.28 -15.80 2.52
CA LEU A 71 1.49 -14.66 2.10
C LEU A 71 1.46 -14.58 0.59
N HIS A 72 0.28 -14.42 0.01
CA HIS A 72 0.15 -14.17 -1.43
C HIS A 72 0.54 -12.73 -1.75
N TRP A 73 1.19 -12.51 -2.89
CA TRP A 73 1.53 -11.17 -3.37
C TRP A 73 1.23 -11.01 -4.86
N GLN A 74 0.95 -9.77 -5.26
CA GLN A 74 0.59 -9.34 -6.61
C GLN A 74 1.40 -8.09 -6.96
N GLY A 75 2.29 -8.22 -7.95
CA GLY A 75 3.21 -7.19 -8.39
C GLY A 75 4.46 -7.05 -7.52
N ALA A 76 5.57 -6.66 -8.15
CA ALA A 76 6.87 -6.50 -7.49
C ALA A 76 6.84 -5.51 -6.33
N ALA A 77 6.03 -4.44 -6.43
CA ALA A 77 5.91 -3.44 -5.36
C ALA A 77 5.36 -4.04 -4.05
N GLN A 78 4.39 -4.96 -4.14
CA GLN A 78 3.87 -5.65 -2.95
C GLN A 78 4.89 -6.63 -2.39
N TYR A 79 5.59 -7.37 -3.26
CA TYR A 79 6.66 -8.27 -2.82
C TYR A 79 7.76 -7.53 -2.05
N ASP A 80 8.22 -6.39 -2.58
CA ASP A 80 9.21 -5.53 -1.93
C ASP A 80 8.69 -4.99 -0.59
N PHE A 81 7.42 -4.60 -0.54
CA PHE A 81 6.80 -4.11 0.69
C PHE A 81 6.76 -5.20 1.77
N LEU A 82 6.30 -6.41 1.43
CA LEU A 82 6.27 -7.55 2.36
C LEU A 82 7.67 -7.88 2.88
N THR A 83 8.68 -7.82 2.02
CA THR A 83 10.08 -8.04 2.39
C THR A 83 10.57 -7.02 3.41
N ARG A 84 10.23 -5.74 3.26
CA ARG A 84 10.60 -4.69 4.24
C ARG A 84 9.81 -4.84 5.54
N ALA A 85 8.51 -5.13 5.46
CA ALA A 85 7.67 -5.32 6.63
C ALA A 85 8.13 -6.52 7.49
N GLU A 86 8.67 -7.56 6.88
CA GLU A 86 9.19 -8.74 7.60
C GLU A 86 10.37 -8.39 8.53
N VAL A 87 11.19 -7.39 8.18
CA VAL A 87 12.36 -7.00 8.98
C VAL A 87 12.13 -5.75 9.83
N ASP A 88 10.99 -5.06 9.69
CA ASP A 88 10.68 -3.85 10.46
C ASP A 88 10.22 -4.18 11.90
N PHE A 89 11.00 -3.80 12.91
CA PHE A 89 10.67 -4.06 14.32
C PHE A 89 9.41 -3.34 14.82
N ALA A 90 8.94 -2.31 14.12
CA ALA A 90 7.66 -1.66 14.43
C ALA A 90 6.44 -2.49 13.98
N VAL A 91 6.64 -3.60 13.26
CA VAL A 91 5.61 -4.51 12.79
C VAL A 91 5.76 -5.86 13.50
N VAL A 92 4.72 -6.30 14.23
CA VAL A 92 4.69 -7.61 14.90
C VAL A 92 3.87 -8.66 14.15
N ARG A 93 2.92 -8.22 13.31
CA ARG A 93 2.15 -9.09 12.42
C ARG A 93 1.94 -8.43 11.07
N VAL A 94 2.02 -9.23 10.02
CA VAL A 94 1.70 -8.84 8.64
C VAL A 94 0.72 -9.84 8.04
N ALA A 95 -0.24 -9.36 7.26
CA ALA A 95 -1.15 -10.19 6.48
C ALA A 95 -1.39 -9.55 5.12
N SER A 96 -1.35 -10.33 4.04
CA SER A 96 -1.70 -9.84 2.71
C SER A 96 -3.12 -10.21 2.34
N GLU A 97 -3.83 -9.28 1.68
CA GLU A 97 -5.16 -9.49 1.11
C GLU A 97 -6.21 -10.01 2.10
N SER A 98 -6.01 -9.77 3.39
CA SER A 98 -6.79 -10.37 4.49
C SER A 98 -8.03 -9.57 4.89
N VAL A 99 -8.18 -8.36 4.35
CA VAL A 99 -9.28 -7.44 4.69
C VAL A 99 -9.98 -6.97 3.42
N ARG A 100 -11.31 -7.02 3.43
CA ARG A 100 -12.17 -6.58 2.34
C ARG A 100 -13.23 -5.62 2.86
N PHE A 101 -13.41 -4.51 2.16
CA PHE A 101 -14.51 -3.59 2.32
C PHE A 101 -15.59 -3.86 1.28
N GLU A 102 -16.83 -3.98 1.74
CA GLU A 102 -18.01 -3.99 0.89
C GLU A 102 -18.87 -2.76 1.22
N PHE A 103 -19.24 -1.98 0.21
CA PHE A 103 -20.06 -0.79 0.38
C PHE A 103 -20.85 -0.49 -0.89
N THR A 104 -21.93 0.29 -0.77
CA THR A 104 -22.72 0.75 -1.93
C THR A 104 -22.38 2.20 -2.23
N ARG A 105 -21.95 2.49 -3.47
CA ARG A 105 -21.69 3.85 -3.95
C ARG A 105 -22.49 4.10 -5.22
N ARG A 106 -23.30 5.16 -5.26
CA ARG A 106 -24.18 5.51 -6.39
C ARG A 106 -25.05 4.33 -6.86
N GLY A 107 -25.66 3.63 -5.90
CA GLY A 107 -26.51 2.45 -6.15
C GLY A 107 -25.77 1.19 -6.62
N LYS A 108 -24.44 1.21 -6.74
CA LYS A 108 -23.64 0.05 -7.15
C LYS A 108 -22.85 -0.53 -5.96
N LYS A 109 -22.93 -1.85 -5.79
CA LYS A 109 -22.06 -2.57 -4.84
C LYS A 109 -20.60 -2.44 -5.29
N GLN A 110 -19.76 -2.00 -4.39
CA GLN A 110 -18.31 -1.95 -4.51
C GLN A 110 -17.70 -2.98 -3.56
N VAL A 111 -16.70 -3.70 -4.05
CA VAL A 111 -15.93 -4.66 -3.27
C VAL A 111 -14.47 -4.32 -3.48
N TYR A 112 -13.76 -4.14 -2.37
CA TYR A 112 -12.38 -3.69 -2.38
C TYR A 112 -11.59 -4.49 -1.35
N THR A 113 -10.48 -5.12 -1.76
CA THR A 113 -9.62 -5.92 -0.87
C THR A 113 -8.31 -5.18 -0.71
N ILE A 114 -7.92 -4.91 0.54
CA ILE A 114 -6.69 -4.22 0.91
C ILE A 114 -5.49 -5.11 0.62
N ASP A 115 -4.43 -4.56 0.03
CA ASP A 115 -3.23 -5.33 -0.30
C ASP A 115 -2.50 -5.87 0.94
N VAL A 116 -2.27 -5.03 1.96
CA VAL A 116 -1.54 -5.44 3.17
C VAL A 116 -2.15 -4.83 4.44
N GLU A 117 -2.20 -5.64 5.50
CA GLU A 117 -2.43 -5.21 6.87
C GLU A 117 -1.15 -5.37 7.69
N LEU A 118 -0.85 -4.35 8.49
CA LEU A 118 0.19 -4.36 9.51
C LEU A 118 -0.42 -4.24 10.89
N VAL A 119 0.17 -4.91 11.87
CA VAL A 119 -0.11 -4.72 13.30
C VAL A 119 1.17 -4.33 14.02
N ALA A 120 1.10 -3.23 14.76
CA ALA A 120 2.17 -2.73 15.61
C ALA A 120 2.13 -3.35 17.02
N PRO A 121 3.22 -3.26 17.82
CA PRO A 121 3.27 -3.81 19.18
C PRO A 121 2.17 -3.31 20.12
N ASP A 122 1.70 -2.07 19.93
CA ASP A 122 0.63 -1.44 20.71
C ASP A 122 -0.78 -1.89 20.27
N GLY A 123 -0.88 -2.77 19.27
CA GLY A 123 -2.13 -3.24 18.71
C GLY A 123 -2.70 -2.34 17.61
N THR A 124 -2.02 -1.24 17.25
CA THR A 124 -2.44 -0.39 16.13
C THR A 124 -2.44 -1.19 14.83
N VAL A 125 -3.53 -1.09 14.08
CA VAL A 125 -3.71 -1.76 12.78
C VAL A 125 -3.65 -0.74 11.66
N THR A 126 -2.79 -0.98 10.68
CA THR A 126 -2.63 -0.12 9.51
C THR A 126 -2.97 -0.90 8.24
N PHE A 127 -3.85 -0.33 7.42
CA PHE A 127 -4.16 -0.85 6.08
C PHE A 127 -3.33 -0.12 5.03
N ILE A 128 -2.68 -0.88 4.17
CA ILE A 128 -1.79 -0.39 3.12
C ILE A 128 -2.35 -0.83 1.78
N GLU A 129 -2.56 0.15 0.90
CA GLU A 129 -2.81 -0.08 -0.51
C GLU A 129 -1.56 0.28 -1.30
N ILE A 130 -1.18 -0.58 -2.25
CA ILE A 130 0.02 -0.40 -3.05
C ILE A 130 -0.37 -0.02 -4.47
N SER A 131 -0.13 1.24 -4.82
CA SER A 131 -0.35 1.77 -6.17
C SER A 131 0.98 2.12 -6.85
N VAL A 132 1.12 1.75 -8.12
CA VAL A 132 2.23 2.21 -8.95
C VAL A 132 1.82 3.49 -9.68
N THR A 133 2.59 4.56 -9.52
CA THR A 133 2.42 5.78 -10.32
C THR A 133 3.03 5.55 -11.70
N LEU A 134 2.19 5.51 -12.73
CA LEU A 134 2.67 5.51 -14.11
C LEU A 134 3.05 6.94 -14.52
N PRO A 135 4.20 7.15 -15.17
CA PRO A 135 4.55 8.47 -15.70
C PRO A 135 3.50 8.89 -16.74
N THR A 136 2.93 10.07 -16.57
CA THR A 136 2.08 10.69 -17.58
C THR A 136 2.90 10.89 -18.85
N ARG A 137 2.50 10.27 -19.96
CA ARG A 137 3.11 10.55 -21.27
C ARG A 137 2.92 12.04 -21.58
N SER A 138 4.00 12.82 -21.51
CA SER A 138 4.03 14.15 -22.11
C SER A 138 3.93 13.97 -23.63
N THR A 139 2.77 14.26 -24.21
CA THR A 139 2.67 14.47 -25.65
C THR A 139 3.25 15.85 -25.94
N ALA A 140 4.56 15.93 -26.12
CA ALA A 140 5.17 17.05 -26.80
C ALA A 140 4.63 17.05 -28.24
N ARG A 141 3.68 17.93 -28.53
CA ARG A 141 3.35 18.28 -29.91
C ARG A 141 4.46 19.19 -30.41
N SER A 142 5.17 18.73 -31.43
CA SER A 142 6.07 19.51 -32.28
C SER A 142 5.31 20.58 -33.06
#